data_AF-A0A945CPE8-F1
#
_entry.id   AF-A0A945CPE8-F1
#
_cell.length_a   1.000
_cell.length_b   1.000
_cell.length_c   1.000
_cell.angle_alpha   90.00
_cell.angle_beta   90.00
_cell.angle_gamma   90.00
#
_symmetry.space_group_name_H-M   'P 1'
#
loop_
_entity.id
_entity.type
_entity.pdbx_description
1 polymer ?
#
loop_
_entity_poly.entity_id
_entity_poly.type
_entity_poly.pdbx_seq_one_letter_code
_entity_poly.pdbx_strand_id
1 'polypeptide(L)' 'MSIPLLANEFVQLYESTDPERIYAYTPGLARLESGRLVATMDQGGPGIADLEGVKGWRGFGANAWQG' A
#
# COMPACT_ATOMS: atom_id res chain seq x y z
N MET A 1 18.51 15.55 18.89
CA MET A 1 17.39 16.48 18.64
C MET A 1 16.46 15.76 17.68
N SER A 2 15.23 15.42 18.08
CA SER A 2 14.27 14.74 17.19
C SER A 2 13.51 15.77 16.37
N ILE A 3 13.32 15.48 15.09
CA ILE A 3 12.44 16.28 14.23
C ILE A 3 11.02 15.71 14.41
N PRO A 4 10.04 16.52 14.84
CA PRO A 4 8.66 16.05 14.97
C PRO A 4 8.09 15.74 13.59
N LEU A 5 7.33 14.65 13.48
CA LEU A 5 6.60 14.34 12.25
C LEU A 5 5.53 15.42 12.01
N LEU A 6 5.30 15.75 10.74
CA LEU A 6 4.35 16.79 10.35
C LEU A 6 2.89 16.41 10.68
N ALA A 7 2.57 15.11 10.64
CA ALA A 7 1.25 14.57 10.95
C ALA A 7 1.38 13.47 12.02
N ASN A 8 1.33 13.87 13.29
CA ASN A 8 1.35 12.92 14.41
C ASN A 8 -0.04 12.28 14.66
N GLU A 9 -1.09 12.86 14.08
CA GLU A 9 -2.44 12.32 14.08
C GLU A 9 -2.81 11.94 12.65
N PHE A 10 -3.12 10.66 12.42
CA PHE A 10 -3.50 10.14 11.11
C PHE A 10 -4.50 9.00 11.24
N VAL A 11 -5.27 8.78 10.18
CA VAL A 11 -6.09 7.57 10.03
C VAL A 11 -5.29 6.57 9.20
N GLN A 12 -4.94 5.45 9.79
CA GLN A 12 -4.24 4.38 9.10
C GLN A 12 -5.20 3.60 8.22
N LEU A 13 -5.02 3.68 6.90
CA LEU A 13 -5.82 2.90 5.94
C LEU A 13 -5.21 1.53 5.68
N TYR A 14 -3.88 1.42 5.75
CA TYR A 14 -3.15 0.19 5.57
C TYR A 14 -1.84 0.21 6.37
N GLU A 15 -1.49 -0.93 6.94
CA GLU A 15 -0.17 -1.22 7.49
C GLU A 15 0.22 -2.62 7.03
N SER A 16 1.48 -2.76 6.62
CA SER A 16 2.00 -4.06 6.22
C SER A 16 2.18 -4.94 7.44
N THR A 17 1.71 -6.18 7.36
CA THR A 17 1.94 -7.19 8.41
C THR A 17 3.38 -7.71 8.45
N ASP A 18 4.14 -7.50 7.38
CA ASP A 18 5.55 -7.85 7.25
C ASP A 18 6.25 -6.80 6.37
N PRO A 19 6.62 -5.63 6.93
CA PRO A 19 7.17 -4.52 6.14
C PRO A 19 8.52 -4.84 5.47
N GLU A 20 9.22 -5.91 5.89
CA GLU A 20 10.47 -6.34 5.25
C GLU A 20 10.23 -7.06 3.91
N ARG A 21 9.04 -7.65 3.74
CA ARG A 21 8.70 -8.48 2.57
C ARG A 21 7.47 -8.02 1.79
N ILE A 22 6.59 -7.26 2.41
CA ILE A 22 5.34 -6.74 1.84
C ILE A 22 5.38 -5.21 1.91
N TYR A 23 5.51 -4.58 0.76
CA TYR A 23 5.68 -3.14 0.62
C TYR A 23 4.37 -2.49 0.22
N ALA A 24 4.12 -1.27 0.72
CA ALA A 24 3.02 -0.42 0.28
C ALA A 24 3.51 0.58 -0.77
N TYR A 25 2.98 0.53 -1.98
CA TYR A 25 3.37 1.36 -3.11
C TYR A 25 2.23 2.25 -3.61
N THR A 26 2.63 3.33 -4.30
CA THR A 26 1.78 4.16 -5.16
C THR A 26 0.42 4.52 -4.54
N PRO A 27 0.38 5.19 -3.37
CA PRO A 27 -0.89 5.58 -2.76
C PRO A 27 -1.64 6.55 -3.67
N GLY A 28 -2.93 6.29 -3.87
CA GLY A 28 -3.88 7.16 -4.57
C GLY A 28 -5.03 7.57 -3.66
N LEU A 29 -5.49 8.81 -3.78
CA LEU A 29 -6.62 9.34 -3.02
C LEU A 29 -7.50 10.19 -3.93
N ALA A 30 -8.79 9.86 -3.99
CA ALA A 30 -9.78 10.62 -4.74
C ALA A 30 -11.00 10.91 -3.87
N ARG A 31 -11.58 12.11 -4.02
CA ARG A 31 -12.87 12.47 -3.44
C ARG A 31 -13.93 12.42 -4.54
N LEU A 32 -14.96 11.61 -4.34
CA LEU A 32 -16.12 11.55 -5.23
C LEU A 32 -17.02 12.78 -5.05
N GLU A 33 -17.90 13.05 -6.01
CA GLU A 33 -18.85 14.17 -5.95
C GLU A 33 -19.71 14.15 -4.68
N SER A 34 -20.09 12.96 -4.21
CA SER A 34 -20.82 12.75 -2.96
C SER A 34 -20.06 13.10 -1.69
N GLY A 35 -18.75 13.38 -1.79
CA GLY A 35 -17.86 13.63 -0.66
C GLY A 35 -17.19 12.37 -0.09
N ARG A 36 -17.52 11.17 -0.58
CA ARG A 36 -16.83 9.94 -0.19
C ARG A 36 -15.37 9.94 -0.66
N LEU A 37 -14.47 9.52 0.21
CA LEU A 37 -13.06 9.29 -0.15
C LEU A 37 -12.86 7.85 -0.61
N VAL A 38 -12.12 7.68 -1.70
CA VAL A 38 -11.62 6.39 -2.19
C VAL A 38 -10.10 6.46 -2.12
N ALA A 39 -9.51 5.54 -1.37
CA ALA A 39 -8.07 5.36 -1.30
C ALA A 39 -7.69 4.05 -1.96
N THR A 40 -6.57 4.03 -2.67
CA THR A 40 -6.02 2.85 -3.34
C THR A 40 -4.52 2.80 -3.09
N MET A 41 -3.96 1.60 -3.19
CA MET A 41 -2.52 1.38 -3.18
C MET A 41 -2.22 0.00 -3.77
N ASP A 42 -0.99 -0.19 -4.20
CA ASP A 42 -0.49 -1.50 -4.62
C ASP A 42 0.35 -2.10 -3.50
N GLN A 43 0.25 -3.42 -3.32
CA GLN A 43 1.20 -4.19 -2.53
C GLN A 43 2.22 -4.85 -3.46
N GLY A 44 3.50 -4.77 -3.09
CA GLY A 44 4.59 -5.39 -3.82
C GLY A 44 5.61 -6.06 -2.89
N GLY A 45 6.64 -6.68 -3.48
CA GLY A 45 7.71 -7.33 -2.73
C GLY A 45 7.61 -8.86 -2.69
N PRO A 46 8.64 -9.55 -2.16
CA PRO A 46 8.74 -11.00 -2.21
C PRO A 46 7.68 -11.72 -1.37
N GLY A 47 7.11 -11.07 -0.35
CA GLY A 47 6.09 -11.65 0.52
C GLY A 47 4.69 -11.69 -0.11
N ILE A 48 4.47 -11.03 -1.25
CA ILE A 48 3.15 -10.98 -1.89
C ILE A 48 2.70 -12.34 -2.40
N ALA A 49 3.64 -13.18 -2.87
CA ALA A 49 3.31 -14.51 -3.37
C ALA A 49 2.65 -15.41 -2.31
N ASP A 50 2.90 -15.12 -1.03
CA ASP A 50 2.39 -15.88 0.12
C ASP A 50 1.00 -15.39 0.58
N LEU A 51 0.57 -14.21 0.16
CA LEU A 51 -0.73 -13.64 0.55
C LEU A 51 -1.88 -14.30 -0.21
N GLU A 52 -3.05 -14.38 0.40
CA GLU A 52 -4.28 -14.77 -0.29
C GLU A 52 -4.69 -13.72 -1.34
N GLY A 53 -5.53 -14.11 -2.31
CA GLY A 53 -6.09 -13.21 -3.33
C GLY A 53 -5.39 -13.24 -4.70
N VAL A 54 -5.93 -12.46 -5.64
CA VAL A 54 -5.48 -12.43 -7.03
C VAL A 54 -4.14 -11.72 -7.17
N LYS A 55 -3.23 -12.31 -7.94
CA LYS A 55 -1.87 -11.78 -8.18
C LYS A 55 -1.69 -11.32 -9.61
N GLY A 56 -1.06 -10.17 -9.77
CA GLY A 56 -0.50 -9.74 -11.03
C GLY A 56 0.98 -10.08 -11.13
N TRP A 57 1.38 -10.59 -12.29
CA TRP A 57 2.75 -10.95 -12.64
C TRP A 57 3.12 -10.27 -13.96
N ARG A 58 3.27 -8.95 -13.97
CA ARG A 58 3.68 -8.22 -15.19
C ARG A 58 4.99 -7.44 -14.92
N GLY A 59 5.47 -6.64 -15.85
CA GLY A 59 6.67 -5.81 -15.63
C GLY A 59 7.99 -6.60 -15.57
N PHE A 60 9.08 -5.92 -15.19
CA PHE A 60 10.46 -6.44 -15.25
C PHE A 60 10.97 -7.06 -13.93
N GLY A 61 10.15 -7.09 -12.88
CA GLY A 61 10.53 -7.59 -11.56
C GLY A 61 10.19 -9.06 -11.33
N ALA A 62 10.87 -9.69 -10.37
CA ALA A 62 10.63 -11.09 -10.00
C ALA A 62 9.42 -11.30 -9.05
N ASN A 63 8.85 -10.21 -8.53
CA ASN A 63 7.85 -10.26 -7.47
C ASN A 63 6.44 -10.04 -8.03
N ALA A 64 5.46 -10.72 -7.43
CA ALA A 64 4.05 -10.48 -7.67
C ALA A 64 3.58 -9.15 -7.05
N TRP A 65 2.40 -8.69 -7.48
CA TRP A 65 1.66 -7.60 -6.85
C TRP A 65 0.18 -7.93 -6.68
N GLN A 66 -0.47 -7.18 -5.80
CA GLN A 66 -1.93 -7.17 -5.66
C GLN A 66 -2.40 -5.81 -5.14
N GLY A 67 -3.63 -5.43 -5.46
CA GLY A 67 -4.19 -4.09 -5.19
C GLY A 67 -5.20 -3.71 -6.25
#